data_AF-A0A969Z8Q7-F1
#
_entry.id   AF-A0A969Z8Q7-F1
#
_cell.length_a   1.000
_cell.length_b   1.000
_cell.length_c   1.000
_cell.angle_alpha   90.00
_cell.angle_beta   90.00
_cell.angle_gamma   90.00
#
_symmetry.space_group_name_H-M   'P 1'
#
loop_
_entity.id
_entity.type
_entity.pdbx_description
1 polymer ?
#
loop_
_entity_poly.entity_id
_entity_poly.type
_entity_poly.pdbx_seq_one_letter_code
_entity_poly.pdbx_strand_id
1 'polypeptide(L)'
;MKKVLATIILLLIGISSINIKANGETNLKRWSAVYLDVMNTMITISSEAPNDHPTDDYKTDIRDIFYKYTYLAYTDFGTMTPEQQDVFEGGKELVDIKVNLDYINKNPNQKIEVSKELYEMLLEAEQIRVDSDGYFDYSIGLIIDAWKRGITKYDKKEMPDEEFQALLSEVDAIPIEQNPAILTVEDNKYYVEIKETVKLDLGAFAKGYATQLAVDYLHEKGIKHYLISSGTSSIAVGVKSTGESYNIALSEPVLDKNMYAIVKIKNSTLTTSGDYEQYFTYKGERFHHIISPKTKTPVTNYHTLSIAGLDAGLMDAASTALFSMSINEATKYLEKIGAQGIFYQTDLKIITLNNQLDFVSFEFDEHVEPVSIGKYLILGTYILISIGAVTLAVIYFKKNSELFKQNPKLRIRRDLILFAVLVLIFGGGFLNYHFWPRQAATYADITYRNEIYIEIDFNRRDIVILKQQDDEYPKINKDGTYVEVTLLGDFKEGGVRQEVVIQIDFMERRIKVSDEKSPNNYCSKQGWTKHQYIICLPNSVSINFRTGSRTDGVL
;
A
#
# COMPACT_ATOMS: atom_id res chain seq x y z
N MET A 1 46.55 -6.67 36.05
CA MET A 1 47.21 -5.77 35.06
C MET A 1 46.27 -5.68 33.87
N LYS A 2 45.54 -4.58 33.68
CA LYS A 2 46.03 -3.31 33.11
C LYS A 2 46.68 -3.59 31.75
N LYS A 3 45.99 -3.30 30.65
CA LYS A 3 45.82 -1.98 30.01
C LYS A 3 46.76 -1.93 28.80
N VAL A 4 46.39 -1.06 27.85
CA VAL A 4 47.21 -0.45 26.79
C VAL A 4 47.05 -1.20 25.46
N LEU A 5 46.11 -0.75 24.62
CA LEU A 5 46.21 0.35 23.62
C LEU A 5 46.54 -0.30 22.27
N ALA A 6 45.60 -0.31 21.32
CA ALA A 6 45.24 0.81 20.46
C ALA A 6 46.04 0.78 19.15
N THR A 7 45.46 1.46 18.16
CA THR A 7 46.18 2.11 17.05
C THR A 7 46.31 1.14 15.86
N ILE A 8 45.48 1.29 14.81
CA ILE A 8 45.71 2.14 13.61
C ILE A 8 45.89 1.19 12.39
N ILE A 9 45.42 1.36 11.15
CA ILE A 9 44.79 2.39 10.30
C ILE A 9 44.24 1.60 9.08
N LEU A 10 43.01 1.77 8.56
CA LEU A 10 42.45 2.90 7.81
C LEU A 10 43.09 3.12 6.42
N LEU A 11 42.26 3.55 5.48
CA LEU A 11 42.49 3.96 4.08
C LEU A 11 42.33 2.88 3.02
N LEU A 12 41.51 3.12 1.99
CA LEU A 12 41.13 4.41 1.37
C LEU A 12 39.58 4.57 1.42
N ILE A 13 38.92 5.72 1.67
CA ILE A 13 39.14 7.15 1.41
C ILE A 13 39.80 7.45 0.05
N GLY A 14 38.97 7.65 -0.97
CA GLY A 14 39.03 8.89 -1.76
C GLY A 14 37.68 9.60 -1.54
N ILE A 15 37.62 10.67 -0.76
CA ILE A 15 37.60 12.06 -1.29
C ILE A 15 36.68 12.12 -2.51
N SER A 16 35.41 12.43 -2.33
CA SER A 16 35.03 13.84 -2.29
C SER A 16 34.22 14.19 -1.04
N SER A 17 34.87 14.95 -0.16
CA SER A 17 34.22 16.10 0.44
C SER A 17 33.62 16.95 -0.67
N ILE A 18 32.35 16.70 -1.02
CA ILE A 18 31.52 17.83 -1.37
C ILE A 18 31.19 18.45 -0.02
N ASN A 19 31.99 19.46 0.35
CA ASN A 19 31.52 20.53 1.21
C ASN A 19 30.30 21.15 0.51
N ILE A 20 29.14 20.51 0.60
CA ILE A 20 27.90 21.23 0.48
C ILE A 20 27.84 21.99 1.79
N LYS A 21 28.26 23.25 1.74
CA LYS A 21 27.92 24.23 2.75
C LYS A 21 26.39 24.31 2.80
N ALA A 22 25.78 23.41 3.56
CA ALA A 22 24.47 23.60 4.15
C ALA A 22 24.74 23.95 5.61
N ASN A 23 24.15 25.06 6.06
CA ASN A 23 24.38 25.69 7.35
C ASN A 23 24.37 24.69 8.54
N GLY A 24 25.49 24.58 9.27
CA GLY A 24 25.46 24.48 10.74
C GLY A 24 25.81 23.16 11.44
N GLU A 25 25.58 21.97 10.86
CA GLU A 25 25.72 20.70 11.61
C GLU A 25 26.80 19.77 10.97
N THR A 26 28.06 19.94 11.36
CA THR A 26 29.20 19.23 10.76
C THR A 26 29.55 17.94 11.51
N ASN A 27 28.90 16.83 11.13
CA ASN A 27 29.26 15.39 11.29
C ASN A 27 28.06 14.52 11.69
N LEU A 28 27.12 14.32 10.76
CA LEU A 28 26.01 13.41 10.94
C LEU A 28 26.38 12.00 10.47
N LYS A 29 25.98 10.97 11.22
CA LYS A 29 26.05 9.55 10.86
C LYS A 29 24.64 9.01 10.62
N ARG A 30 24.50 8.33 9.50
CA ARG A 30 23.25 7.64 9.14
C ARG A 30 23.14 6.31 9.87
N TRP A 31 21.93 6.00 10.33
CA TRP A 31 21.55 4.69 10.85
C TRP A 31 20.15 4.32 10.35
N SER A 32 19.86 3.03 10.34
CA SER A 32 18.54 2.51 10.00
C SER A 32 18.16 1.34 10.91
N ALA A 33 16.86 1.08 10.99
CA ALA A 33 16.28 -0.06 11.67
C ALA A 33 15.07 -0.57 10.90
N VAL A 34 14.81 -1.88 11.02
CA VAL A 34 13.63 -2.54 10.49
C VAL A 34 13.06 -3.42 11.59
N TYR A 35 11.77 -3.28 11.86
CA TYR A 35 11.04 -4.13 12.80
C TYR A 35 9.96 -4.88 12.00
N LEU A 36 10.01 -6.21 12.09
CA LEU A 36 9.08 -7.11 11.41
C LEU A 36 7.97 -7.53 12.38
N ASP A 37 6.78 -7.77 11.84
CA ASP A 37 5.60 -8.29 12.57
C ASP A 37 5.16 -7.44 13.77
N VAL A 38 5.37 -6.12 13.69
CA VAL A 38 4.91 -5.15 14.69
C VAL A 38 3.76 -4.35 14.09
N MET A 39 2.68 -4.14 14.83
CA MET A 39 1.44 -3.52 14.33
C MET A 39 0.85 -4.19 13.07
N ASN A 40 1.03 -5.52 12.93
CA ASN A 40 0.66 -6.29 11.74
C ASN A 40 1.29 -5.77 10.44
N THR A 41 2.47 -5.15 10.52
CA THR A 41 3.18 -4.62 9.36
C THR A 41 4.70 -4.60 9.58
N MET A 42 5.43 -4.07 8.60
CA MET A 42 6.85 -3.78 8.70
C MET A 42 7.05 -2.29 9.02
N ILE A 43 7.85 -2.01 10.05
CA ILE A 43 8.27 -0.66 10.39
C ILE A 43 9.70 -0.44 9.90
N THR A 44 9.94 0.65 9.18
CA THR A 44 11.30 1.02 8.75
C THR A 44 11.64 2.42 9.24
N ILE A 45 12.89 2.60 9.66
CA ILE A 45 13.41 3.87 10.13
C ILE A 45 14.75 4.13 9.45
N SER A 46 14.92 5.33 8.92
CA SER A 46 16.20 5.85 8.45
C SER A 46 16.41 7.21 9.08
N SER A 47 17.52 7.42 9.77
CA SER A 47 17.80 8.67 10.47
C SER A 47 19.28 9.04 10.40
N GLU A 48 19.55 10.33 10.56
CA GLU A 48 20.89 10.90 10.66
C GLU A 48 21.01 11.64 11.99
N ALA A 49 22.06 11.35 12.74
CA ALA A 49 22.32 11.97 14.04
C ALA A 49 23.82 12.27 14.20
N PRO A 50 24.21 13.22 15.05
CA PRO A 50 25.62 13.46 15.39
C PRO A 50 26.33 12.18 15.88
N ASN A 51 27.63 12.07 15.61
CA ASN A 51 28.43 10.86 15.89
C ASN A 51 28.47 10.41 17.35
N ASP A 52 28.20 11.32 18.29
CA ASP A 52 28.22 11.08 19.74
C ASP A 52 26.87 10.59 20.30
N HIS A 53 25.84 10.46 19.46
CA HIS A 53 24.55 9.92 19.85
C HIS A 53 24.57 8.38 20.02
N PRO A 54 23.93 7.82 21.06
CA PRO A 54 23.80 6.38 21.27
C PRO A 54 22.73 5.75 20.35
N THR A 55 23.06 5.56 19.06
CA THR A 55 22.07 5.11 18.06
C THR A 55 21.43 3.76 18.34
N ASP A 56 22.12 2.84 19.03
CA ASP A 56 21.57 1.51 19.33
C ASP A 56 20.52 1.54 20.44
N ASP A 57 20.63 2.49 21.38
CA ASP A 57 19.61 2.73 22.39
C ASP A 57 18.33 3.25 21.72
N TYR A 58 18.46 4.18 20.77
CA TYR A 58 17.31 4.71 20.02
C TYR A 58 16.55 3.65 19.24
N LYS A 59 17.27 2.73 18.58
CA LYS A 59 16.64 1.61 17.87
C LYS A 59 15.90 0.69 18.83
N THR A 60 16.40 0.51 20.04
CA THR A 60 15.79 -0.35 21.05
C THR A 60 14.55 0.31 21.62
N ASP A 61 14.64 1.58 22.02
CA ASP A 61 13.54 2.33 22.60
C ASP A 61 12.38 2.50 21.60
N ILE A 62 12.67 2.83 20.34
CA ILE A 62 11.62 2.95 19.31
C ILE A 62 10.96 1.60 19.02
N ARG A 63 11.74 0.52 18.97
CA ARG A 63 11.19 -0.84 18.86
C ARG A 63 10.21 -1.07 20.02
N ASP A 64 10.63 -0.81 21.25
CA ASP A 64 9.84 -1.07 22.44
C ASP A 64 8.54 -0.23 22.47
N ILE A 65 8.55 1.00 21.93
CA ILE A 65 7.33 1.79 21.68
C ILE A 65 6.37 1.01 20.76
N PHE A 66 6.81 0.60 19.57
CA PHE A 66 5.94 -0.10 18.62
C PHE A 66 5.43 -1.43 19.17
N TYR A 67 6.25 -2.19 19.90
CA TYR A 67 5.83 -3.44 20.54
C TYR A 67 4.79 -3.21 21.63
N LYS A 68 5.00 -2.20 22.49
CA LYS A 68 4.05 -1.82 23.55
C LYS A 68 2.67 -1.53 22.98
N TYR A 69 2.60 -0.69 21.96
CA TYR A 69 1.31 -0.33 21.37
C TYR A 69 0.73 -1.41 20.46
N THR A 70 1.55 -2.32 19.93
CA THR A 70 1.06 -3.55 19.29
C THR A 70 0.30 -4.40 20.31
N TYR A 71 0.93 -4.62 21.47
CA TYR A 71 0.33 -5.41 22.55
C TYR A 71 -0.96 -4.80 23.07
N LEU A 72 -0.94 -3.49 23.33
CA LEU A 72 -2.10 -2.76 23.85
C LEU A 72 -3.29 -2.77 22.89
N ALA A 73 -3.06 -2.66 21.58
CA ALA A 73 -4.13 -2.45 20.60
C ALA A 73 -4.57 -3.70 19.82
N TYR A 74 -3.67 -4.64 19.52
CA TYR A 74 -3.93 -5.69 18.50
C TYR A 74 -3.84 -7.12 19.00
N THR A 75 -3.19 -7.38 20.13
CA THR A 75 -2.91 -8.75 20.56
C THR A 75 -4.14 -9.39 21.22
N ASP A 76 -4.62 -10.50 20.66
CA ASP A 76 -5.55 -11.39 21.37
C ASP A 76 -4.81 -12.05 22.53
N PHE A 77 -5.27 -11.79 23.75
CA PHE A 77 -4.65 -12.25 24.98
C PHE A 77 -4.59 -13.79 25.05
N GLY A 78 -5.46 -14.49 24.31
CA GLY A 78 -5.59 -15.94 24.33
C GLY A 78 -4.73 -16.73 23.34
N THR A 79 -4.05 -16.09 22.38
CA THR A 79 -3.41 -16.78 21.25
C THR A 79 -1.92 -16.53 21.10
N MET A 80 -1.27 -15.86 22.06
CA MET A 80 0.17 -15.61 21.98
C MET A 80 0.96 -16.91 22.08
N THR A 81 1.92 -17.10 21.16
CA THR A 81 2.90 -18.17 21.31
C THR A 81 3.91 -17.84 22.43
N PRO A 82 4.54 -18.83 23.06
CA PRO A 82 5.61 -18.57 24.04
C PRO A 82 6.77 -17.75 23.48
N GLU A 83 7.07 -17.85 22.17
CA GLU A 83 8.10 -17.04 21.50
C GLU A 83 7.67 -15.59 21.31
N GLN A 84 6.39 -15.34 21.03
CA GLN A 84 5.84 -13.98 21.04
C GLN A 84 5.94 -13.43 22.47
N GLN A 85 5.53 -14.19 23.48
CA GLN A 85 5.68 -13.83 24.89
C GLN A 85 7.14 -13.52 25.27
N ASP A 86 8.13 -14.28 24.77
CA ASP A 86 9.56 -14.06 25.04
C ASP A 86 10.11 -12.77 24.38
N VAL A 87 9.59 -12.41 23.19
CA VAL A 87 9.85 -11.09 22.58
C VAL A 87 9.25 -9.96 23.42
N PHE A 88 8.11 -10.18 24.08
CA PHE A 88 7.55 -9.24 25.06
C PHE A 88 8.32 -9.25 26.40
N GLU A 89 8.89 -10.38 26.83
CA GLU A 89 9.71 -10.46 28.06
C GLU A 89 11.10 -9.78 27.91
N GLY A 90 11.60 -9.64 26.68
CA GLY A 90 12.86 -8.93 26.38
C GLY A 90 12.82 -7.41 26.61
N GLY A 91 11.63 -6.81 26.69
CA GLY A 91 11.43 -5.42 27.10
C GLY A 91 11.02 -5.38 28.57
N LYS A 92 11.90 -4.92 29.46
CA LYS A 92 11.67 -4.89 30.92
C LYS A 92 10.35 -4.23 31.37
N GLU A 93 9.69 -3.43 30.51
CA GLU A 93 8.43 -2.75 30.81
C GLU A 93 7.16 -3.49 30.33
N LEU A 94 7.26 -4.47 29.43
CA LEU A 94 6.09 -5.15 28.85
C LEU A 94 5.55 -6.27 29.76
N VAL A 95 6.38 -6.79 30.66
CA VAL A 95 6.07 -7.88 31.60
C VAL A 95 4.94 -7.53 32.59
N ASP A 96 4.66 -6.24 32.80
CA ASP A 96 3.63 -5.77 33.75
C ASP A 96 2.30 -5.37 33.09
N ILE A 97 2.18 -5.42 31.76
CA ILE A 97 0.92 -5.06 31.08
C ILE A 97 -0.05 -6.25 31.14
N LYS A 98 -0.92 -6.25 32.15
CA LYS A 98 -1.92 -7.33 32.38
C LYS A 98 -3.26 -7.12 31.66
N VAL A 99 -3.48 -5.93 31.12
CA VAL A 99 -4.74 -5.50 30.51
C VAL A 99 -4.46 -4.80 29.19
N ASN A 100 -5.13 -5.24 28.13
CA ASN A 100 -5.09 -4.62 26.80
C ASN A 100 -6.51 -4.48 26.22
N LEU A 101 -6.63 -4.02 24.98
CA LEU A 101 -7.93 -3.78 24.33
C LEU A 101 -8.79 -5.06 24.25
N ASP A 102 -8.19 -6.21 23.97
CA ASP A 102 -8.88 -7.49 23.91
C ASP A 102 -9.46 -7.91 25.27
N TYR A 103 -8.69 -7.71 26.36
CA TYR A 103 -9.19 -7.95 27.72
C TYR A 103 -10.40 -7.08 28.05
N ILE A 104 -10.36 -5.78 27.69
CA ILE A 104 -11.51 -4.86 27.89
C ILE A 104 -12.73 -5.37 27.12
N ASN A 105 -12.54 -5.72 25.84
CA ASN A 105 -13.60 -6.24 24.97
C ASN A 105 -14.25 -7.52 25.48
N LYS A 106 -13.50 -8.39 26.17
CA LYS A 106 -14.01 -9.65 26.75
C LYS A 106 -14.72 -9.46 28.10
N ASN A 107 -14.64 -8.28 28.72
CA ASN A 107 -15.20 -8.00 30.05
C ASN A 107 -16.09 -6.74 30.05
N PRO A 108 -17.15 -6.68 29.22
CA PRO A 108 -18.04 -5.53 29.19
C PRO A 108 -18.82 -5.36 30.51
N ASN A 109 -19.33 -4.15 30.73
CA ASN A 109 -20.04 -3.70 31.94
C ASN A 109 -19.23 -3.88 33.24
N GLN A 110 -17.90 -3.95 33.12
CA GLN A 110 -16.99 -3.98 34.26
C GLN A 110 -16.08 -2.76 34.20
N LYS A 111 -15.83 -2.18 35.38
CA LYS A 111 -14.83 -1.13 35.56
C LYS A 111 -13.45 -1.79 35.68
N ILE A 112 -12.63 -1.63 34.65
CA ILE A 112 -11.33 -2.31 34.53
C ILE A 112 -10.21 -1.29 34.75
N GLU A 113 -9.30 -1.59 35.66
CA GLU A 113 -8.07 -0.82 35.85
C GLU A 113 -7.13 -1.06 34.66
N VAL A 114 -6.65 0.02 34.04
CA VAL A 114 -5.76 -0.01 32.87
C VAL A 114 -4.48 0.77 33.16
N SER A 115 -3.46 0.55 32.32
CA SER A 115 -2.26 1.39 32.36
C SER A 115 -2.57 2.81 31.90
N LYS A 116 -1.71 3.75 32.28
CA LYS A 116 -1.82 5.15 31.86
C LYS A 116 -1.76 5.28 30.34
N GLU A 117 -0.87 4.53 29.71
CA GLU A 117 -0.64 4.53 28.26
C GLU A 117 -1.90 4.09 27.49
N LEU A 118 -2.56 3.01 27.92
CA LEU A 118 -3.80 2.57 27.29
C LEU A 118 -4.93 3.58 27.51
N TYR A 119 -5.00 4.17 28.71
CA TYR A 119 -5.99 5.19 29.02
C TYR A 119 -5.83 6.44 28.15
N GLU A 120 -4.60 6.97 28.01
CA GLU A 120 -4.31 8.14 27.18
C GLU A 120 -4.61 7.87 25.70
N MET A 121 -4.25 6.69 25.20
CA MET A 121 -4.57 6.27 23.84
C MET A 121 -6.09 6.21 23.59
N LEU A 122 -6.88 5.66 24.53
CA LEU A 122 -8.34 5.62 24.43
C LEU A 122 -8.97 7.00 24.56
N LEU A 123 -8.41 7.85 25.42
CA LEU A 123 -8.87 9.22 25.59
C LEU A 123 -8.69 10.03 24.31
N GLU A 124 -7.56 9.88 23.63
CA GLU A 124 -7.31 10.54 22.35
C GLU A 124 -8.21 10.00 21.24
N ALA A 125 -8.41 8.67 21.17
CA ALA A 125 -9.36 8.08 20.23
C ALA A 125 -10.79 8.60 20.44
N GLU A 126 -11.23 8.76 21.69
CA GLU A 126 -12.52 9.37 22.03
C GLU A 126 -12.59 10.85 21.61
N GLN A 127 -11.52 11.61 21.84
CA GLN A 127 -11.46 13.01 21.41
C GLN A 127 -11.58 13.12 19.88
N ILE A 128 -10.88 12.27 19.12
CA ILE A 128 -10.97 12.24 17.65
C ILE A 128 -12.36 11.81 17.18
N ARG A 129 -12.99 10.85 17.87
CA ARG A 129 -14.38 10.44 17.57
C ARG A 129 -15.32 11.63 17.71
N VAL A 130 -15.22 12.40 18.78
CA VAL A 130 -16.02 13.62 18.98
C VAL A 130 -15.67 14.69 17.94
N ASP A 131 -14.38 14.94 17.71
CA ASP A 131 -13.93 16.02 16.83
C ASP A 131 -14.22 15.81 15.35
N SER A 132 -14.31 14.55 14.94
CA SER A 132 -14.71 14.12 13.61
C SER A 132 -16.22 13.94 13.47
N ASP A 133 -17.04 14.41 14.42
CA ASP A 133 -18.50 14.23 14.45
C ASP A 133 -18.92 12.74 14.33
N GLY A 134 -18.10 11.81 14.81
CA GLY A 134 -18.31 10.36 14.74
C GLY A 134 -18.11 9.75 13.35
N TYR A 135 -17.35 10.42 12.46
CA TYR A 135 -16.89 9.81 11.21
C TYR A 135 -15.71 8.85 11.42
N PHE A 136 -14.89 9.10 12.45
CA PHE A 136 -14.06 8.08 13.08
C PHE A 136 -14.78 7.58 14.33
N ASP A 137 -14.78 6.27 14.57
CA ASP A 137 -15.32 5.70 15.79
C ASP A 137 -14.54 4.44 16.16
N TYR A 138 -13.86 4.45 17.29
CA TYR A 138 -13.06 3.31 17.76
C TYR A 138 -13.93 2.23 18.44
N SER A 139 -15.24 2.44 18.59
CA SER A 139 -16.16 1.55 19.32
C SER A 139 -17.00 0.63 18.43
N ILE A 140 -16.85 0.73 17.11
CA ILE A 140 -17.61 -0.05 16.13
C ILE A 140 -16.94 -1.38 15.77
N GLY A 141 -16.10 -1.93 16.64
CA GLY A 141 -15.34 -3.16 16.40
C GLY A 141 -16.21 -4.37 16.04
N LEU A 142 -17.44 -4.46 16.57
CA LEU A 142 -18.39 -5.52 16.20
C LEU A 142 -18.79 -5.44 14.72
N ILE A 143 -19.02 -4.22 14.21
CA ILE A 143 -19.34 -3.96 12.80
C ILE A 143 -18.12 -4.28 11.94
N ILE A 144 -16.94 -3.81 12.36
CA ILE A 144 -15.67 -4.08 11.66
C ILE A 144 -15.42 -5.58 11.56
N ASP A 145 -15.60 -6.33 12.64
CA ASP A 145 -15.46 -7.80 12.64
C ASP A 145 -16.40 -8.47 11.64
N ALA A 146 -17.65 -8.01 11.54
CA ALA A 146 -18.62 -8.56 10.61
C ALA A 146 -18.16 -8.41 9.15
N TRP A 147 -17.73 -7.20 8.77
CA TRP A 147 -17.18 -6.95 7.45
C TRP A 147 -15.86 -7.70 7.21
N LYS A 148 -14.96 -7.74 8.20
CA LYS A 148 -13.69 -8.49 8.14
C LYS A 148 -13.95 -9.98 7.85
N ARG A 149 -14.96 -10.61 8.47
CA ARG A 149 -15.31 -12.01 8.16
C ARG A 149 -15.69 -12.20 6.69
N GLY A 150 -16.48 -11.29 6.13
CA GLY A 150 -16.81 -11.30 4.71
C GLY A 150 -15.55 -11.14 3.83
N ILE A 151 -14.74 -10.12 4.12
CA ILE A 151 -13.50 -9.83 3.40
C ILE A 151 -12.55 -11.03 3.42
N THR A 152 -12.31 -11.63 4.59
CA THR A 152 -11.42 -12.79 4.72
C THR A 152 -11.97 -14.04 4.01
N LYS A 153 -13.29 -14.27 4.07
CA LYS A 153 -13.91 -15.45 3.43
C LYS A 153 -13.84 -15.38 1.92
N TYR A 154 -14.07 -14.21 1.33
CA TYR A 154 -14.16 -14.07 -0.13
C TYR A 154 -12.85 -13.60 -0.79
N ASP A 155 -12.03 -12.80 -0.11
CA ASP A 155 -10.71 -12.33 -0.56
C ASP A 155 -10.67 -11.96 -2.04
N LYS A 156 -11.17 -10.75 -2.36
CA LYS A 156 -11.27 -10.18 -3.71
C LYS A 156 -12.16 -10.95 -4.69
N LYS A 157 -12.96 -11.90 -4.20
CA LYS A 157 -13.98 -12.61 -4.98
C LYS A 157 -15.38 -12.08 -4.69
N GLU A 158 -16.32 -12.53 -5.52
CA GLU A 158 -17.73 -12.17 -5.39
C GLU A 158 -18.40 -12.94 -4.24
N MET A 159 -19.08 -12.21 -3.37
CA MET A 159 -19.93 -12.73 -2.30
C MET A 159 -21.32 -13.06 -2.86
N PRO A 160 -21.87 -14.28 -2.60
CA PRO A 160 -23.25 -14.62 -2.93
C PRO A 160 -24.28 -13.73 -2.24
N ASP A 161 -25.42 -13.54 -2.90
CA ASP A 161 -26.51 -12.66 -2.44
C ASP A 161 -27.04 -13.03 -1.04
N GLU A 162 -27.27 -14.31 -0.78
CA GLU A 162 -27.76 -14.79 0.52
C GLU A 162 -26.82 -14.42 1.68
N GLU A 163 -25.51 -14.59 1.48
CA GLU A 163 -24.52 -14.28 2.51
C GLU A 163 -24.33 -12.78 2.70
N PHE A 164 -24.42 -12.00 1.62
CA PHE A 164 -24.40 -10.55 1.70
C PHE A 164 -25.61 -9.98 2.46
N GLN A 165 -26.81 -10.50 2.19
CA GLN A 165 -28.02 -10.09 2.91
C GLN A 165 -27.96 -10.48 4.40
N ALA A 166 -27.38 -11.64 4.72
CA ALA A 166 -27.15 -12.05 6.11
C ALA A 166 -26.17 -11.13 6.82
N LEU A 167 -25.05 -10.77 6.17
CA LEU A 167 -24.07 -9.81 6.69
C LEU A 167 -24.69 -8.45 6.96
N LEU A 168 -25.46 -7.91 6.02
CA LEU A 168 -26.16 -6.63 6.22
C LEU A 168 -27.15 -6.68 7.38
N SER A 169 -27.93 -7.76 7.48
CA SER A 169 -28.89 -7.94 8.59
C SER A 169 -28.20 -8.01 9.95
N GLU A 170 -27.03 -8.64 10.02
CA GLU A 170 -26.20 -8.68 11.23
C GLU A 170 -25.70 -7.28 11.61
N VAL A 171 -25.11 -6.57 10.63
CA VAL A 171 -24.55 -5.22 10.83
C VAL A 171 -25.63 -4.22 11.24
N ASP A 172 -26.80 -4.28 10.62
CA ASP A 172 -27.92 -3.39 10.93
C ASP A 172 -28.41 -3.56 12.37
N ALA A 173 -28.34 -4.78 12.91
CA ALA A 173 -28.75 -5.09 14.28
C ALA A 173 -27.77 -4.57 15.36
N ILE A 174 -26.52 -4.25 15.01
CA ILE A 174 -25.52 -3.74 15.96
C ILE A 174 -25.77 -2.25 16.22
N PRO A 175 -26.07 -1.81 17.46
CA PRO A 175 -26.29 -0.40 17.76
C PRO A 175 -24.97 0.39 17.75
N ILE A 176 -25.06 1.70 17.51
CA ILE A 176 -23.93 2.63 17.70
C ILE A 176 -24.18 3.39 18.98
N GLU A 177 -23.26 3.27 19.93
CA GLU A 177 -23.35 3.90 21.24
C GLU A 177 -22.81 5.34 21.19
N GLN A 178 -23.59 6.30 21.68
CA GLN A 178 -23.13 7.69 21.75
C GLN A 178 -22.00 7.90 22.75
N ASN A 179 -22.03 7.13 23.85
CA ASN A 179 -21.03 7.09 24.91
C ASN A 179 -20.53 5.64 25.03
N PRO A 180 -19.61 5.21 24.14
CA PRO A 180 -19.22 3.81 24.04
C PRO A 180 -18.32 3.34 25.19
N ALA A 181 -17.55 4.26 25.77
CA ALA A 181 -16.67 4.00 26.90
C ALA A 181 -16.79 5.10 27.95
N ILE A 182 -16.63 4.72 29.22
CA ILE A 182 -16.49 5.62 30.35
C ILE A 182 -15.04 5.55 30.83
N LEU A 183 -14.34 6.67 30.73
CA LEU A 183 -12.94 6.82 31.16
C LEU A 183 -12.92 7.60 32.48
N THR A 184 -12.36 7.00 33.54
CA THR A 184 -12.28 7.63 34.87
C THR A 184 -10.89 7.52 35.49
N VAL A 185 -10.54 8.51 36.32
CA VAL A 185 -9.32 8.52 37.12
C VAL A 185 -9.69 8.61 38.59
N GLU A 186 -9.27 7.63 39.38
CA GLU A 186 -9.53 7.53 40.82
C GLU A 186 -8.27 7.10 41.55
N ASP A 187 -7.89 7.80 42.62
CA ASP A 187 -6.72 7.47 43.44
C ASP A 187 -5.41 7.22 42.65
N ASN A 188 -5.15 8.06 41.64
CA ASN A 188 -4.02 7.94 40.68
C ASN A 188 -4.02 6.65 39.85
N LYS A 189 -5.17 6.01 39.70
CA LYS A 189 -5.40 4.85 38.83
C LYS A 189 -6.36 5.19 37.72
N TYR A 190 -6.21 4.51 36.59
CA TYR A 190 -6.96 4.77 35.36
C TYR A 190 -7.93 3.62 35.11
N TYR A 191 -9.17 3.94 34.76
CA TYR A 191 -10.23 2.96 34.59
C TYR A 191 -11.00 3.16 33.29
N VAL A 192 -11.38 2.04 32.69
CA VAL A 192 -12.23 1.97 31.49
C VAL A 192 -13.42 1.07 31.77
N GLU A 193 -14.59 1.48 31.33
CA GLU A 193 -15.81 0.66 31.30
C GLU A 193 -16.47 0.80 29.93
N ILE A 194 -16.84 -0.32 29.30
CA ILE A 194 -17.57 -0.36 28.02
C ILE A 194 -18.88 -1.12 28.17
N LYS A 195 -19.84 -0.88 27.28
CA LYS A 195 -21.10 -1.63 27.24
C LYS A 195 -20.93 -2.97 26.52
N GLU A 196 -21.82 -3.91 26.77
CA GLU A 196 -21.87 -5.21 26.06
C GLU A 196 -22.13 -5.08 24.55
N THR A 197 -22.74 -3.97 24.13
CA THR A 197 -22.98 -3.64 22.71
C THR A 197 -21.76 -3.04 22.01
N VAL A 198 -20.63 -2.87 22.71
CA VAL A 198 -19.42 -2.22 22.21
C VAL A 198 -18.28 -3.21 22.10
N LYS A 199 -17.52 -3.11 21.02
CA LYS A 199 -16.19 -3.68 20.91
C LYS A 199 -15.25 -2.59 20.43
N LEU A 200 -14.19 -2.34 21.17
CA LEU A 200 -13.17 -1.38 20.81
C LEU A 200 -12.25 -1.96 19.72
N ASP A 201 -11.98 -1.17 18.68
CA ASP A 201 -11.01 -1.44 17.60
C ASP A 201 -10.21 -0.16 17.33
N LEU A 202 -8.89 -0.22 17.55
CA LEU A 202 -7.96 0.89 17.35
C LEU A 202 -7.19 0.77 16.03
N GLY A 203 -7.66 -0.06 15.10
CA GLY A 203 -6.95 -0.42 13.87
C GLY A 203 -6.61 0.75 12.95
N ALA A 204 -7.46 1.78 12.97
CA ALA A 204 -7.32 3.01 12.20
C ALA A 204 -6.62 4.15 12.97
N PHE A 205 -6.02 3.88 14.13
CA PHE A 205 -5.39 4.91 14.97
C PHE A 205 -4.05 4.46 15.56
N ALA A 206 -3.96 3.20 16.00
CA ALA A 206 -2.85 2.71 16.80
C ALA A 206 -1.48 2.78 16.11
N LYS A 207 -1.43 2.59 14.78
CA LYS A 207 -0.18 2.69 14.01
C LYS A 207 0.31 4.12 13.96
N GLY A 208 -0.57 5.06 13.61
CA GLY A 208 -0.28 6.48 13.65
C GLY A 208 0.17 6.92 15.03
N TYR A 209 -0.55 6.51 16.07
CA TYR A 209 -0.25 6.87 17.46
C TYR A 209 1.16 6.41 17.88
N ALA A 210 1.52 5.16 17.65
CA ALA A 210 2.87 4.67 17.94
C ALA A 210 3.95 5.34 17.08
N THR A 211 3.61 5.68 15.83
CA THR A 211 4.51 6.46 14.96
C THR A 211 4.75 7.85 15.52
N GLN A 212 3.71 8.50 16.06
CA GLN A 212 3.84 9.80 16.71
C GLN A 212 4.71 9.73 17.96
N LEU A 213 4.53 8.72 18.80
CA LEU A 213 5.38 8.52 19.98
C LEU A 213 6.85 8.28 19.61
N ALA A 214 7.12 7.56 18.52
CA ALA A 214 8.48 7.41 18.01
C ALA A 214 9.06 8.74 17.50
N VAL A 215 8.24 9.59 16.86
CA VAL A 215 8.62 10.96 16.47
C VAL A 215 8.95 11.81 17.69
N ASP A 216 8.07 11.82 18.69
CA ASP A 216 8.26 12.61 19.91
C ASP A 216 9.51 12.17 20.67
N TYR A 217 9.75 10.86 20.76
CA TYR A 217 10.98 10.30 21.31
C TYR A 217 12.22 10.81 20.55
N LEU A 218 12.23 10.75 19.22
CA LEU A 218 13.35 11.26 18.41
C LEU A 218 13.58 12.76 18.65
N HIS A 219 12.52 13.56 18.73
CA HIS A 219 12.59 14.98 19.04
C HIS A 219 13.13 15.25 20.44
N GLU A 220 12.71 14.48 21.45
CA GLU A 220 13.24 14.57 22.81
C GLU A 220 14.76 14.30 22.85
N LYS A 221 15.24 13.37 22.02
CA LYS A 221 16.68 13.10 21.85
C LYS A 221 17.39 14.09 20.93
N GLY A 222 16.71 15.15 20.48
CA GLY A 222 17.28 16.18 19.61
C GLY A 222 17.53 15.74 18.17
N ILE A 223 16.96 14.61 17.74
CA ILE A 223 17.10 14.09 16.37
C ILE A 223 16.08 14.76 15.47
N LYS A 224 16.57 15.44 14.43
CA LYS A 224 15.74 16.19 13.48
C LYS A 224 15.64 15.53 12.10
N HIS A 225 16.55 14.60 11.80
CA HIS A 225 16.69 14.00 10.48
C HIS A 225 16.25 12.55 10.54
N TYR A 226 15.02 12.28 10.14
CA TYR A 226 14.46 10.93 10.15
C TYR A 226 13.37 10.76 9.09
N LEU A 227 13.17 9.52 8.68
CA LEU A 227 12.00 9.01 7.99
C LEU A 227 11.60 7.73 8.71
N ILE A 228 10.36 7.68 9.19
CA ILE A 228 9.72 6.50 9.74
C ILE A 228 8.60 6.10 8.76
N SER A 229 8.56 4.83 8.36
CA SER A 229 7.47 4.26 7.57
C SER A 229 6.87 3.10 8.34
N SER A 230 5.58 3.21 8.65
CA SER A 230 4.78 2.20 9.31
C SER A 230 3.89 1.51 8.27
N GLY A 231 4.45 0.49 7.62
CA GLY A 231 3.85 -0.12 6.42
C GLY A 231 3.78 0.86 5.25
N THR A 232 2.76 0.70 4.41
CA THR A 232 2.43 1.56 3.26
C THR A 232 1.50 2.72 3.61
N SER A 233 0.97 2.74 4.84
CA SER A 233 -0.17 3.59 5.23
C SER A 233 0.22 4.80 6.05
N SER A 234 1.36 4.83 6.75
CA SER A 234 1.76 5.99 7.57
C SER A 234 3.26 6.24 7.46
N ILE A 235 3.62 7.49 7.14
CA ILE A 235 4.99 7.97 7.00
C ILE A 235 5.14 9.22 7.87
N ALA A 236 6.23 9.30 8.64
CA ALA A 236 6.62 10.50 9.36
C ALA A 236 8.02 10.92 8.97
N VAL A 237 8.22 12.22 8.71
CA VAL A 237 9.52 12.75 8.31
C VAL A 237 9.90 13.98 9.12
N GLY A 238 11.18 14.07 9.47
CA GLY A 238 11.79 15.29 9.96
C GLY A 238 12.24 16.21 8.82
N VAL A 239 13.38 16.86 8.99
CA VAL A 239 14.07 17.63 7.95
C VAL A 239 15.16 16.76 7.35
N LYS A 240 15.39 16.76 6.02
CA LYS A 240 16.64 16.19 5.50
C LYS A 240 17.83 17.01 5.98
N SER A 241 19.00 16.41 6.17
CA SER A 241 20.24 17.15 6.46
C SER A 241 20.62 18.17 5.37
N THR A 242 20.15 17.95 4.14
CA THR A 242 20.26 18.91 3.02
C THR A 242 19.34 20.12 3.15
N GLY A 243 18.36 20.08 4.05
CA GLY A 243 17.30 21.07 4.19
C GLY A 243 16.11 20.88 3.24
N GLU A 244 16.22 19.99 2.25
CA GLU A 244 15.19 19.68 1.26
C GLU A 244 14.02 18.86 1.85
N SER A 245 12.90 18.84 1.13
CA SER A 245 11.74 17.99 1.45
C SER A 245 12.00 16.53 1.07
N TYR A 246 11.28 15.63 1.74
CA TYR A 246 11.14 14.24 1.32
C TYR A 246 10.11 14.15 0.19
N ASN A 247 10.43 13.38 -0.85
CA ASN A 247 9.52 13.11 -1.96
C ASN A 247 8.90 11.74 -1.73
N ILE A 248 7.59 11.69 -1.51
CA ILE A 248 6.85 10.46 -1.26
C ILE A 248 5.95 10.19 -2.47
N ALA A 249 6.20 9.10 -3.18
CA ALA A 249 5.36 8.69 -4.30
C ALA A 249 4.07 8.03 -3.81
N LEU A 250 2.94 8.42 -4.40
CA LEU A 250 1.64 7.80 -4.16
C LEU A 250 1.31 6.80 -5.26
N SER A 251 1.18 5.53 -4.88
CA SER A 251 0.92 4.42 -5.80
C SER A 251 -0.42 4.57 -6.52
N GLU A 252 -0.45 4.27 -7.82
CA GLU A 252 -1.68 4.24 -8.61
C GLU A 252 -2.57 3.04 -8.20
N PRO A 253 -3.79 3.26 -7.69
CA PRO A 253 -4.66 2.20 -7.19
C PRO A 253 -5.45 1.45 -8.29
N VAL A 254 -5.61 2.02 -9.48
CA VAL A 254 -6.53 1.47 -10.51
C VAL A 254 -5.89 1.30 -11.87
N LEU A 255 -5.16 2.31 -12.34
CA LEU A 255 -4.56 2.28 -13.67
C LEU A 255 -3.28 1.44 -13.69
N ASP A 256 -2.90 0.95 -14.87
CA ASP A 256 -1.61 0.26 -15.10
C ASP A 256 -0.46 1.29 -15.13
N LYS A 257 -0.29 2.02 -14.02
CA LYS A 257 0.80 2.98 -13.76
C LYS A 257 1.45 2.66 -12.42
N ASN A 258 2.65 3.20 -12.20
CA ASN A 258 3.37 3.00 -10.94
C ASN A 258 2.93 3.97 -9.84
N MET A 259 2.62 5.23 -10.19
CA MET A 259 2.22 6.28 -9.25
C MET A 259 1.30 7.29 -9.93
N TYR A 260 0.51 8.03 -9.15
CA TYR A 260 -0.33 9.12 -9.66
C TYR A 260 0.10 10.51 -9.19
N ALA A 261 0.88 10.59 -8.10
CA ALA A 261 1.42 11.84 -7.58
C ALA A 261 2.68 11.61 -6.74
N ILE A 262 3.46 12.69 -6.56
CA ILE A 262 4.53 12.81 -5.57
C ILE A 262 4.13 13.90 -4.58
N VAL A 263 4.19 13.56 -3.29
CA VAL A 263 3.97 14.47 -2.17
C VAL A 263 5.31 14.88 -1.60
N LYS A 264 5.61 16.18 -1.61
CA LYS A 264 6.82 16.70 -0.96
C LYS A 264 6.48 17.11 0.46
N ILE A 265 7.09 16.51 1.47
CA ILE A 265 6.83 16.80 2.90
C ILE A 265 8.12 17.06 3.68
N LYS A 266 8.02 17.88 4.73
CA LYS A 266 9.11 18.19 5.67
C LYS A 266 8.53 18.47 7.05
N ASN A 267 9.12 17.89 8.10
CA ASN A 267 8.59 17.99 9.48
C ASN A 267 7.09 17.72 9.55
N SER A 268 6.68 16.63 8.91
CA SER A 268 5.27 16.31 8.69
C SER A 268 5.10 14.81 8.63
N THR A 269 3.86 14.41 8.75
CA THR A 269 3.39 13.05 8.56
C THR A 269 2.56 13.01 7.29
N LEU A 270 2.41 11.82 6.71
CA LEU A 270 1.57 11.51 5.58
C LEU A 270 0.95 10.14 5.80
N THR A 271 -0.37 10.08 5.85
CA THR A 271 -1.12 8.84 6.03
C THR A 271 -2.01 8.60 4.81
N THR A 272 -2.01 7.37 4.30
CA THR A 272 -2.80 6.93 3.15
C THR A 272 -3.77 5.83 3.55
N SER A 273 -5.04 6.01 3.18
CA SER A 273 -6.10 4.99 3.25
C SER A 273 -6.53 4.61 1.83
N GLY A 274 -6.95 3.35 1.60
CA GLY A 274 -7.33 2.87 0.27
C GLY A 274 -8.28 1.67 0.26
N ASP A 275 -9.07 1.54 -0.82
CA ASP A 275 -10.09 0.50 -1.02
C ASP A 275 -9.53 -0.81 -1.62
N TYR A 276 -8.29 -0.79 -2.10
CA TYR A 276 -7.73 -1.81 -2.98
C TYR A 276 -6.92 -2.90 -2.27
N GLU A 277 -6.58 -2.70 -0.99
CA GLU A 277 -5.78 -3.66 -0.22
C GLU A 277 -6.59 -4.91 0.15
N GLN A 278 -7.74 -4.71 0.81
CA GLN A 278 -8.58 -5.74 1.39
C GLN A 278 -10.06 -5.46 1.08
N TYR A 279 -10.67 -6.29 0.23
CA TYR A 279 -12.07 -6.18 -0.18
C TYR A 279 -12.63 -7.50 -0.68
N PHE A 280 -13.96 -7.57 -0.80
CA PHE A 280 -14.66 -8.53 -1.65
C PHE A 280 -15.55 -7.78 -2.65
N THR A 281 -16.14 -8.47 -3.63
CA THR A 281 -17.08 -7.85 -4.56
C THR A 281 -18.51 -8.35 -4.37
N TYR A 282 -19.51 -7.53 -4.66
CA TYR A 282 -20.90 -7.94 -4.69
C TYR A 282 -21.62 -7.13 -5.77
N LYS A 283 -22.24 -7.82 -6.75
CA LYS A 283 -22.93 -7.19 -7.89
C LYS A 283 -22.05 -6.17 -8.64
N GLY A 284 -20.75 -6.46 -8.72
CA GLY A 284 -19.77 -5.61 -9.41
C GLY A 284 -19.23 -4.44 -8.58
N GLU A 285 -19.70 -4.23 -7.35
CA GLU A 285 -19.20 -3.20 -6.42
C GLU A 285 -18.19 -3.79 -5.44
N ARG A 286 -17.23 -2.98 -4.97
CA ARG A 286 -16.21 -3.38 -3.98
C ARG A 286 -16.65 -3.00 -2.57
N PHE A 287 -16.51 -3.95 -1.65
CA PHE A 287 -16.75 -3.77 -0.22
C PHE A 287 -15.43 -4.01 0.52
N HIS A 288 -14.82 -2.93 1.00
CA HIS A 288 -13.48 -2.91 1.62
C HIS A 288 -13.54 -2.72 3.14
N HIS A 289 -12.37 -2.77 3.78
CA HIS A 289 -12.23 -2.75 5.24
C HIS A 289 -12.44 -1.38 5.92
N ILE A 290 -12.63 -0.29 5.17
CA ILE A 290 -12.81 1.06 5.73
C ILE A 290 -14.32 1.31 5.84
N ILE A 291 -14.83 1.23 7.07
CA ILE A 291 -16.27 1.27 7.36
C ILE A 291 -16.66 2.66 7.85
N SER A 292 -17.73 3.22 7.29
CA SER A 292 -18.34 4.44 7.85
C SER A 292 -19.16 4.09 9.08
N PRO A 293 -18.90 4.67 10.26
CA PRO A 293 -19.78 4.52 11.40
C PRO A 293 -21.20 4.99 11.09
N LYS A 294 -21.37 6.02 10.24
CA LYS A 294 -22.68 6.61 9.93
C LYS A 294 -23.60 5.68 9.13
N THR A 295 -23.02 4.91 8.20
CA THR A 295 -23.79 3.99 7.35
C THR A 295 -23.65 2.54 7.77
N LYS A 296 -22.67 2.23 8.63
CA LYS A 296 -22.22 0.88 9.01
C LYS A 296 -21.70 0.05 7.84
N THR A 297 -21.48 0.65 6.67
CA THR A 297 -21.02 -0.01 5.45
C THR A 297 -19.67 0.55 4.99
N PRO A 298 -18.92 -0.18 4.15
CA PRO A 298 -17.78 0.37 3.42
C PRO A 298 -18.16 1.58 2.57
N VAL A 299 -17.21 2.49 2.33
CA VAL A 299 -17.46 3.74 1.61
C VAL A 299 -16.90 3.74 0.19
N THR A 300 -17.76 3.99 -0.79
CA THR A 300 -17.43 3.82 -2.23
C THR A 300 -17.05 5.12 -2.96
N ASN A 301 -16.67 6.18 -2.23
CA ASN A 301 -16.39 7.50 -2.81
C ASN A 301 -14.97 7.66 -3.37
N TYR A 302 -13.99 6.94 -2.80
CA TYR A 302 -12.57 7.11 -3.10
C TYR A 302 -11.88 5.75 -3.29
N HIS A 303 -10.93 5.69 -4.22
CA HIS A 303 -9.98 4.58 -4.30
C HIS A 303 -8.86 4.72 -3.28
N THR A 304 -8.37 5.94 -3.10
CA THR A 304 -7.39 6.26 -2.09
C THR A 304 -7.50 7.71 -1.68
N LEU A 305 -7.09 8.00 -0.45
CA LEU A 305 -6.82 9.35 0.00
C LEU A 305 -5.55 9.36 0.84
N SER A 306 -4.75 10.39 0.67
CA SER A 306 -3.55 10.63 1.47
C SER A 306 -3.65 12.00 2.12
N ILE A 307 -3.42 12.07 3.43
CA ILE A 307 -3.46 13.33 4.18
C ILE A 307 -2.15 13.58 4.91
N ALA A 308 -1.74 14.84 4.92
CA ALA A 308 -0.52 15.30 5.56
C ALA A 308 -0.84 16.30 6.68
N GLY A 309 -0.19 16.12 7.82
CA GLY A 309 -0.33 16.94 9.01
C GLY A 309 0.80 16.70 9.99
N LEU A 310 0.73 17.30 11.17
CA LEU A 310 1.84 17.27 12.14
C LEU A 310 1.79 16.08 13.10
N ASP A 311 0.61 15.49 13.29
CA ASP A 311 0.38 14.39 14.23
C ASP A 311 0.01 13.10 13.48
N ALA A 312 0.87 12.08 13.58
CA ALA A 312 0.67 10.82 12.85
C ALA A 312 -0.55 10.04 13.34
N GLY A 313 -0.88 10.09 14.63
CA GLY A 313 -2.04 9.42 15.22
C GLY A 313 -3.34 10.01 14.71
N LEU A 314 -3.45 11.34 14.79
CA LEU A 314 -4.57 12.09 14.25
C LEU A 314 -4.70 11.88 12.74
N MET A 315 -3.61 11.86 11.97
CA MET A 315 -3.68 11.62 10.52
C MET A 315 -4.14 10.19 10.18
N ASP A 316 -3.77 9.18 10.97
CA ASP A 316 -4.25 7.80 10.79
C ASP A 316 -5.78 7.73 10.93
N ALA A 317 -6.30 8.23 12.06
CA ALA A 317 -7.73 8.24 12.34
C ALA A 317 -8.51 9.16 11.40
N ALA A 318 -7.99 10.35 11.12
CA ALA A 318 -8.62 11.32 10.22
C ALA A 318 -8.70 10.80 8.79
N SER A 319 -7.70 10.04 8.31
CA SER A 319 -7.76 9.47 6.95
C SER A 319 -8.95 8.52 6.78
N THR A 320 -9.23 7.73 7.82
CA THR A 320 -10.40 6.83 7.86
C THR A 320 -11.70 7.62 7.94
N ALA A 321 -11.77 8.66 8.78
CA ALA A 321 -12.93 9.53 8.88
C ALA A 321 -13.27 10.21 7.54
N LEU A 322 -12.26 10.80 6.91
CA LEU A 322 -12.36 11.55 5.66
C LEU A 322 -12.81 10.69 4.48
N PHE A 323 -12.53 9.38 4.51
CA PHE A 323 -13.02 8.43 3.50
C PHE A 323 -14.55 8.47 3.40
N SER A 324 -15.22 8.76 4.52
CA SER A 324 -16.68 8.78 4.69
C SER A 324 -17.32 10.16 4.56
N MET A 325 -16.52 11.23 4.52
CA MET A 325 -17.02 12.61 4.51
C MET A 325 -17.33 13.09 3.09
N SER A 326 -18.34 13.96 2.96
CA SER A 326 -18.50 14.76 1.74
C SER A 326 -17.32 15.73 1.57
N ILE A 327 -17.07 16.21 0.35
CA ILE A 327 -15.98 17.17 0.08
C ILE A 327 -16.05 18.41 1.00
N ASN A 328 -17.26 18.92 1.27
CA ASN A 328 -17.46 20.09 2.12
C ASN A 328 -17.15 19.81 3.59
N GLU A 329 -17.55 18.66 4.11
CA GLU A 329 -17.23 18.22 5.48
C GLU A 329 -15.73 17.96 5.60
N ALA A 330 -15.15 17.25 4.63
CA ALA A 330 -13.73 16.96 4.55
C ALA A 330 -12.88 18.24 4.55
N THR A 331 -13.26 19.26 3.77
CA THR A 331 -12.54 20.55 3.73
C THR A 331 -12.54 21.22 5.10
N LYS A 332 -13.70 21.32 5.76
CA LYS A 332 -13.82 21.92 7.10
C LYS A 332 -13.05 21.14 8.15
N TYR A 333 -13.10 19.82 8.09
CA TYR A 333 -12.40 18.96 9.04
C TYR A 333 -10.88 19.08 8.88
N LEU A 334 -10.38 19.07 7.64
CA LEU A 334 -8.97 19.32 7.32
C LEU A 334 -8.48 20.68 7.82
N GLU A 335 -9.27 21.75 7.64
CA GLU A 335 -8.97 23.08 8.19
C GLU A 335 -8.91 23.06 9.72
N LYS A 336 -9.89 22.42 10.37
CA LYS A 336 -9.96 22.30 11.85
C LYS A 336 -8.72 21.62 12.43
N ILE A 337 -8.24 20.55 11.78
CA ILE A 337 -7.11 19.76 12.27
C ILE A 337 -5.75 20.23 11.71
N GLY A 338 -5.72 21.27 10.88
CA GLY A 338 -4.49 21.80 10.29
C GLY A 338 -3.79 20.81 9.35
N ALA A 339 -4.57 20.06 8.56
CA ALA A 339 -4.07 19.06 7.62
C ALA A 339 -4.47 19.37 6.19
N GLN A 340 -3.79 18.77 5.22
CA GLN A 340 -4.16 18.85 3.81
C GLN A 340 -4.19 17.48 3.16
N GLY A 341 -5.00 17.33 2.12
CA GLY A 341 -5.28 16.01 1.56
C GLY A 341 -5.33 15.97 0.05
N ILE A 342 -4.95 14.83 -0.50
CA ILE A 342 -5.16 14.44 -1.89
C ILE A 342 -6.12 13.25 -1.91
N PHE A 343 -7.17 13.35 -2.72
CA PHE A 343 -8.25 12.39 -2.80
C PHE A 343 -8.35 11.89 -4.23
N TYR A 344 -8.26 10.58 -4.41
CA TYR A 344 -8.44 9.91 -5.69
C TYR A 344 -9.82 9.25 -5.69
N GLN A 345 -10.76 9.87 -6.40
CA GLN A 345 -12.16 9.47 -6.48
C GLN A 345 -12.38 8.24 -7.38
N THR A 346 -13.49 7.54 -7.17
CA THR A 346 -13.85 6.35 -7.97
C THR A 346 -14.20 6.65 -9.43
N ASP A 347 -14.48 7.91 -9.78
CA ASP A 347 -14.63 8.39 -11.16
C ASP A 347 -13.30 8.78 -11.82
N LEU A 348 -12.19 8.39 -11.19
CA LEU A 348 -10.81 8.65 -11.56
C LEU A 348 -10.35 10.11 -11.45
N LYS A 349 -11.12 10.99 -10.80
CA LYS A 349 -10.68 12.36 -10.53
C LYS A 349 -9.78 12.42 -9.32
N ILE A 350 -8.77 13.28 -9.41
CA ILE A 350 -7.89 13.61 -8.29
C ILE A 350 -8.20 15.04 -7.88
N ILE A 351 -8.55 15.22 -6.60
CA ILE A 351 -8.77 16.53 -6.00
C ILE A 351 -7.81 16.72 -4.83
N THR A 352 -7.48 17.97 -4.55
CA THR A 352 -6.65 18.34 -3.42
C THR A 352 -7.41 19.36 -2.57
N LEU A 353 -7.36 19.18 -1.25
CA LEU A 353 -8.10 19.98 -0.27
C LEU A 353 -7.14 20.60 0.73
N ASN A 354 -7.43 21.84 1.13
CA ASN A 354 -6.65 22.66 2.06
C ASN A 354 -5.17 22.88 1.65
N ASN A 355 -4.92 23.15 0.36
CA ASN A 355 -3.58 23.29 -0.25
C ASN A 355 -2.78 24.54 0.17
N GLN A 356 -3.03 25.08 1.34
CA GLN A 356 -2.40 26.31 1.83
C GLN A 356 -1.23 26.02 2.78
N LEU A 357 -0.91 24.75 3.05
CA LEU A 357 0.18 24.40 3.95
C LEU A 357 1.51 24.37 3.18
N ASP A 358 2.37 25.35 3.45
CA ASP A 358 3.66 25.55 2.78
C ASP A 358 4.62 24.34 2.90
N PHE A 359 4.40 23.46 3.88
CA PHE A 359 5.24 22.29 4.12
C PHE A 359 4.84 21.07 3.30
N VAL A 360 3.78 21.15 2.49
CA VAL A 360 3.50 20.11 1.50
C VAL A 360 3.02 20.59 0.14
N SER A 361 3.59 20.00 -0.90
CA SER A 361 3.24 20.26 -2.29
C SER A 361 3.01 18.95 -3.05
N PHE A 362 2.12 19.02 -4.03
CA PHE A 362 1.74 17.90 -4.89
C PHE A 362 2.32 18.11 -6.28
N GLU A 363 3.12 17.16 -6.74
CA GLU A 363 3.53 17.04 -8.13
C GLU A 363 2.78 15.87 -8.74
N PHE A 364 1.84 16.17 -9.63
CA PHE A 364 1.14 15.14 -10.37
C PHE A 364 2.05 14.61 -11.46
N ASP A 365 1.95 13.32 -11.75
CA ASP A 365 2.66 12.77 -12.91
C ASP A 365 2.10 13.39 -14.19
N GLU A 366 2.82 14.37 -14.75
CA GLU A 366 2.52 15.03 -16.02
C GLU A 366 2.58 14.06 -17.21
N HIS A 367 2.97 12.79 -17.02
CA HIS A 367 2.65 11.70 -17.95
C HIS A 367 1.18 11.26 -17.84
N VAL A 368 0.30 12.25 -17.81
CA VAL A 368 -0.85 12.24 -18.71
C VAL A 368 -0.32 12.70 -20.06
N GLU A 369 0.24 11.77 -20.87
CA GLU A 369 -0.12 11.90 -22.29
C GLU A 369 -1.64 11.99 -22.24
N PRO A 370 -2.28 13.08 -22.71
CA PRO A 370 -3.70 13.01 -22.95
C PRO A 370 -3.81 11.81 -23.85
N VAL A 371 -4.48 10.74 -23.40
CA VAL A 371 -4.81 9.62 -24.28
C VAL A 371 -5.40 10.29 -25.50
N SER A 372 -4.63 10.29 -26.60
CA SER A 372 -4.69 11.44 -27.52
C SER A 372 -6.15 11.68 -27.87
N ILE A 373 -6.60 12.92 -27.80
CA ILE A 373 -7.98 13.25 -28.15
C ILE A 373 -8.30 12.68 -29.55
N GLY A 374 -7.27 12.52 -30.41
CA GLY A 374 -7.30 11.74 -31.65
C GLY A 374 -7.69 10.25 -31.51
N LYS A 375 -7.22 9.50 -30.51
CA LYS A 375 -7.56 8.09 -30.26
C LYS A 375 -9.02 7.91 -29.85
N TYR A 376 -9.54 8.76 -28.95
CA TYR A 376 -10.97 8.76 -28.61
C TYR A 376 -11.83 9.39 -29.69
N LEU A 377 -11.32 10.32 -30.49
CA LEU A 377 -11.98 10.79 -31.70
C LEU A 377 -12.12 9.65 -32.70
N ILE A 378 -11.08 8.87 -32.99
CA ILE A 378 -11.17 7.74 -33.93
C ILE A 378 -12.16 6.69 -33.43
N LEU A 379 -12.10 6.34 -32.14
CA LEU A 379 -13.05 5.39 -31.53
C LEU A 379 -14.48 5.96 -31.52
N GLY A 380 -14.65 7.23 -31.16
CA GLY A 380 -15.94 7.93 -31.18
C GLY A 380 -16.52 8.06 -32.58
N THR A 381 -15.68 8.35 -33.58
CA THR A 381 -16.09 8.44 -34.99
C THR A 381 -16.46 7.05 -35.51
N TYR A 382 -15.72 6.01 -35.12
CA TYR A 382 -16.03 4.63 -35.47
C TYR A 382 -17.35 4.16 -34.86
N ILE A 383 -17.58 4.47 -33.58
CA ILE A 383 -18.85 4.17 -32.90
C ILE A 383 -20.00 4.91 -33.58
N LEU A 384 -19.83 6.20 -33.90
CA LEU A 384 -20.84 7.00 -34.62
C LEU A 384 -21.12 6.47 -36.03
N ILE A 385 -20.09 6.10 -36.79
CA ILE A 385 -20.23 5.48 -38.13
C ILE A 385 -20.96 4.13 -38.02
N SER A 386 -20.62 3.33 -37.00
CA SER A 386 -21.25 2.02 -36.77
C SER A 386 -22.73 2.16 -36.39
N ILE A 387 -23.06 3.08 -35.48
CA ILE A 387 -24.45 3.40 -35.11
C ILE A 387 -25.22 3.95 -36.31
N GLY A 388 -24.60 4.83 -37.11
CA GLY A 388 -25.20 5.38 -38.33
C GLY A 388 -25.49 4.30 -39.38
N ALA A 389 -24.53 3.40 -39.61
CA ALA A 389 -24.68 2.28 -40.54
C ALA A 389 -25.80 1.31 -40.10
N VAL A 390 -25.87 0.97 -38.81
CA VAL A 390 -26.94 0.14 -38.25
C VAL A 390 -28.29 0.82 -38.40
N THR A 391 -28.38 2.12 -38.08
CA THR A 391 -29.63 2.89 -38.17
C THR A 391 -30.15 2.98 -39.60
N LEU A 392 -29.26 3.28 -40.57
CA LEU A 392 -29.61 3.31 -41.99
C LEU A 392 -30.02 1.94 -42.51
N ALA A 393 -29.34 0.87 -42.09
CA ALA A 393 -29.71 -0.50 -42.43
C ALA A 393 -31.11 -0.84 -41.90
N VAL A 394 -31.41 -0.51 -40.64
CA VAL A 394 -32.75 -0.72 -40.04
C VAL A 394 -33.83 0.06 -40.79
N ILE A 395 -33.59 1.33 -41.13
CA ILE A 395 -34.55 2.15 -41.91
C ILE A 395 -34.76 1.56 -43.30
N TYR A 396 -33.69 1.20 -44.00
CA TYR A 396 -33.75 0.59 -45.33
C TYR A 396 -34.53 -0.74 -45.32
N PHE A 397 -34.31 -1.58 -44.31
CA PHE A 397 -35.02 -2.85 -44.17
C PHE A 397 -36.48 -2.67 -43.78
N LYS A 398 -36.79 -1.70 -42.92
CA LYS A 398 -38.17 -1.37 -42.55
C LYS A 398 -38.96 -0.82 -43.73
N LYS A 399 -38.35 0.01 -44.57
CA LYS A 399 -39.00 0.61 -45.75
C LYS A 399 -39.24 -0.40 -46.89
N ASN A 400 -38.42 -1.44 -46.99
CA ASN A 400 -38.47 -2.43 -48.07
C ASN A 400 -38.92 -3.83 -47.59
N SER A 401 -39.50 -3.94 -46.39
CA SER A 401 -39.83 -5.23 -45.75
C SER A 401 -40.74 -6.11 -46.59
N GLU A 402 -41.72 -5.52 -47.29
CA GLU A 402 -42.65 -6.26 -48.16
C GLU A 402 -41.98 -6.74 -49.45
N LEU A 403 -41.06 -5.96 -50.02
CA LEU A 403 -40.27 -6.33 -51.20
C LEU A 403 -39.34 -7.53 -50.91
N PHE A 404 -38.78 -7.62 -49.70
CA PHE A 404 -37.94 -8.75 -49.30
C PHE A 404 -38.72 -10.04 -49.06
N LYS A 405 -40.01 -9.97 -48.71
CA LYS A 405 -40.87 -11.16 -48.55
C LYS A 405 -41.20 -11.82 -49.89
N GLN A 406 -41.27 -11.04 -50.97
CA GLN A 406 -41.75 -11.49 -52.27
C GLN A 406 -40.64 -11.93 -53.24
N ASN A 407 -39.39 -11.49 -53.05
CA ASN A 407 -38.31 -11.76 -54.00
C ASN A 407 -37.06 -12.40 -53.35
N PRO A 408 -36.79 -13.70 -53.60
CA PRO A 408 -35.67 -14.43 -52.99
C PRO A 408 -34.29 -13.83 -53.27
N LYS A 409 -34.09 -13.25 -54.47
CA LYS A 409 -32.80 -12.64 -54.85
C LYS A 409 -32.50 -11.36 -54.05
N LEU A 410 -33.53 -10.62 -53.63
CA LEU A 410 -33.37 -9.44 -52.78
C LEU A 410 -33.10 -9.81 -51.32
N ARG A 411 -33.53 -11.00 -50.88
CA ARG A 411 -33.25 -11.52 -49.54
C ARG A 411 -31.75 -11.82 -49.33
N ILE A 412 -31.10 -12.39 -50.35
CA ILE A 412 -29.65 -12.63 -50.34
C ILE A 412 -28.87 -11.31 -50.21
N ARG A 413 -29.30 -10.25 -50.90
CA ARG A 413 -28.68 -8.92 -50.77
C ARG A 413 -28.85 -8.31 -49.37
N ARG A 414 -30.02 -8.49 -48.74
CA ARG A 414 -30.27 -8.10 -47.34
C ARG A 414 -29.32 -8.84 -46.40
N ASP A 415 -29.20 -10.15 -46.55
CA ASP A 415 -28.40 -10.99 -45.64
C ASP A 415 -26.89 -10.68 -45.78
N LEU A 416 -26.43 -10.36 -47.00
CA LEU A 416 -25.07 -9.84 -47.24
C LEU A 416 -24.81 -8.48 -46.56
N ILE A 417 -25.78 -7.57 -46.58
CA ILE A 417 -25.66 -6.27 -45.91
C ILE A 417 -25.61 -6.45 -44.39
N LEU A 418 -26.46 -7.32 -43.82
CA LEU A 418 -26.44 -7.64 -42.39
C LEU A 418 -25.12 -8.29 -41.96
N PHE A 419 -24.58 -9.20 -42.78
CA PHE A 419 -23.28 -9.80 -42.53
C PHE A 419 -22.16 -8.76 -42.56
N ALA A 420 -22.16 -7.83 -43.52
CA ALA A 420 -21.18 -6.74 -43.58
C ALA A 420 -21.25 -5.80 -42.35
N VAL A 421 -22.45 -5.51 -41.85
CA VAL A 421 -22.65 -4.71 -40.63
C VAL A 421 -22.14 -5.45 -39.40
N LEU A 422 -22.38 -6.76 -39.30
CA LEU A 422 -21.84 -7.59 -38.21
C LEU A 422 -20.31 -7.69 -38.26
N VAL A 423 -19.72 -7.86 -39.44
CA VAL A 423 -18.25 -7.86 -39.61
C VAL A 423 -17.64 -6.52 -39.21
N LEU A 424 -18.31 -5.39 -39.46
CA LEU A 424 -17.85 -4.09 -38.96
C LEU A 424 -17.90 -4.06 -37.42
N ILE A 425 -19.02 -4.43 -36.80
CA ILE A 425 -19.18 -4.41 -35.33
C ILE A 425 -18.16 -5.34 -34.64
N PHE A 426 -17.99 -6.57 -35.12
CA PHE A 426 -17.08 -7.55 -34.53
C PHE A 426 -15.61 -7.37 -34.94
N GLY A 427 -15.36 -6.92 -36.17
CA GLY A 427 -14.01 -6.63 -36.67
C GLY A 427 -13.36 -5.47 -35.93
N GLY A 428 -14.13 -4.45 -35.52
CA GLY A 428 -13.65 -3.37 -34.65
C GLY A 428 -13.22 -3.86 -33.27
N GLY A 429 -13.95 -4.82 -32.69
CA GLY A 429 -13.57 -5.47 -31.42
C GLY A 429 -12.32 -6.34 -31.52
N PHE A 430 -12.15 -7.05 -32.65
CA PHE A 430 -10.97 -7.87 -32.91
C PHE A 430 -9.70 -7.03 -33.13
N LEU A 431 -9.81 -5.91 -33.86
CA LEU A 431 -8.70 -4.96 -34.02
C LEU A 431 -8.32 -4.29 -32.69
N ASN A 432 -9.31 -3.98 -31.84
CA ASN A 432 -9.10 -3.42 -30.50
C ASN A 432 -8.35 -4.38 -29.56
N TYR A 433 -8.65 -5.69 -29.62
CA TYR A 433 -8.00 -6.70 -28.78
C TYR A 433 -6.61 -7.11 -29.26
N HIS A 434 -6.35 -7.12 -30.57
CA HIS A 434 -5.15 -7.72 -31.15
C HIS A 434 -4.09 -6.71 -31.64
N PHE A 435 -4.48 -5.47 -31.96
CA PHE A 435 -3.56 -4.45 -32.49
C PHE A 435 -3.19 -3.34 -31.50
N TRP A 436 -3.61 -3.43 -30.24
CA TRP A 436 -3.16 -2.51 -29.19
C TRP A 436 -1.85 -3.02 -28.58
N PRO A 437 -0.68 -2.42 -28.85
CA PRO A 437 0.53 -2.78 -28.16
C PRO A 437 0.47 -2.13 -26.77
N ARG A 438 0.50 -2.93 -25.70
CA ARG A 438 1.01 -2.43 -24.42
C ARG A 438 2.50 -2.12 -24.62
N GLN A 439 2.97 -0.96 -24.17
CA GLN A 439 4.40 -0.64 -24.30
C GLN A 439 5.21 -1.72 -23.58
N ALA A 440 5.97 -2.52 -24.34
CA ALA A 440 6.82 -3.55 -23.77
C ALA A 440 7.93 -2.89 -22.94
N ALA A 441 8.18 -3.43 -21.74
CA ALA A 441 9.26 -2.97 -20.87
C ALA A 441 10.58 -2.90 -21.64
N THR A 442 11.35 -1.83 -21.42
CA THR A 442 12.67 -1.66 -22.05
C THR A 442 13.77 -2.33 -21.23
N TYR A 443 13.54 -2.49 -19.93
CA TYR A 443 14.46 -3.15 -19.00
C TYR A 443 13.75 -4.13 -18.07
N ALA A 444 14.50 -5.09 -17.54
CA ALA A 444 14.09 -5.88 -16.38
C ALA A 444 15.25 -6.06 -15.40
N ASP A 445 14.96 -5.95 -14.10
CA ASP A 445 15.92 -6.12 -13.02
C ASP A 445 15.63 -7.42 -12.28
N ILE A 446 16.60 -8.32 -12.21
CA ILE A 446 16.54 -9.51 -11.37
C ILE A 446 17.23 -9.17 -10.04
N THR A 447 16.45 -9.24 -8.96
CA THR A 447 16.93 -8.93 -7.62
C THR A 447 17.07 -10.20 -6.78
N TYR A 448 18.03 -10.21 -5.87
CA TYR A 448 18.10 -11.17 -4.77
C TYR A 448 18.24 -10.41 -3.44
N ARG A 449 17.39 -10.73 -2.46
CA ARG A 449 17.25 -10.01 -1.16
C ARG A 449 17.13 -8.49 -1.33
N ASN A 450 16.27 -8.07 -2.27
CA ASN A 450 15.99 -6.67 -2.63
C ASN A 450 17.17 -5.87 -3.18
N GLU A 451 18.27 -6.52 -3.55
CA GLU A 451 19.36 -5.88 -4.29
C GLU A 451 19.32 -6.32 -5.75
N ILE A 452 19.61 -5.42 -6.69
CA ILE A 452 19.68 -5.76 -8.12
C ILE A 452 20.99 -6.52 -8.38
N TYR A 453 20.87 -7.76 -8.83
CA TYR A 453 22.01 -8.58 -9.23
C TYR A 453 22.25 -8.52 -10.73
N ILE A 454 21.17 -8.42 -11.51
CA ILE A 454 21.24 -8.48 -12.97
C ILE A 454 20.27 -7.48 -13.56
N GLU A 455 20.75 -6.70 -14.52
CA GLU A 455 19.93 -5.83 -15.36
C GLU A 455 19.85 -6.41 -16.78
N ILE A 456 18.66 -6.47 -17.33
CA ILE A 456 18.36 -6.93 -18.68
C ILE A 456 17.92 -5.73 -19.52
N ASP A 457 18.62 -5.47 -20.61
CA ASP A 457 18.24 -4.46 -21.60
C ASP A 457 17.61 -5.14 -22.82
N PHE A 458 16.29 -5.06 -22.94
CA PHE A 458 15.57 -5.70 -24.05
C PHE A 458 15.81 -5.00 -25.41
N ASN A 459 16.20 -3.73 -25.40
CA ASN A 459 16.49 -2.99 -26.64
C ASN A 459 17.86 -3.38 -27.19
N ARG A 460 18.87 -3.48 -26.32
CA ARG A 460 20.23 -3.87 -26.68
C ARG A 460 20.45 -5.38 -26.71
N ARG A 461 19.47 -6.15 -26.24
CA ARG A 461 19.57 -7.61 -26.05
C ARG A 461 20.75 -8.00 -25.17
N ASP A 462 20.93 -7.22 -24.11
CA ASP A 462 22.10 -7.29 -23.26
C ASP A 462 21.72 -7.66 -21.83
N ILE A 463 22.66 -8.29 -21.12
CA ILE A 463 22.53 -8.66 -19.71
C ILE A 463 23.76 -8.15 -18.99
N VAL A 464 23.56 -7.33 -17.97
CA VAL A 464 24.62 -6.80 -17.12
C VAL A 464 24.51 -7.44 -15.76
N ILE A 465 25.55 -8.15 -15.33
CA ILE A 465 25.67 -8.63 -13.96
C ILE A 465 26.26 -7.50 -13.12
N LEU A 466 25.48 -7.03 -12.14
CA LEU A 466 25.87 -5.97 -11.20
C LEU A 466 26.49 -6.55 -9.93
N LYS A 467 26.07 -7.73 -9.50
CA LYS A 467 26.53 -8.39 -8.27
C LYS A 467 26.69 -9.91 -8.46
N GLN A 468 27.62 -10.49 -7.73
CA GLN A 468 27.84 -11.94 -7.63
C GLN A 468 27.36 -12.43 -6.25
N GLN A 469 26.70 -13.59 -6.18
CA GLN A 469 26.30 -14.22 -4.92
C GLN A 469 27.45 -15.00 -4.29
N ASP A 470 28.29 -15.60 -5.15
CA ASP A 470 29.53 -16.30 -4.85
C ASP A 470 30.36 -16.40 -6.15
N ASP A 471 31.38 -17.27 -6.17
CA ASP A 471 32.24 -17.45 -7.35
C ASP A 471 31.52 -18.11 -8.54
N GLU A 472 30.32 -18.65 -8.36
CA GLU A 472 29.59 -19.44 -9.36
C GLU A 472 28.28 -18.79 -9.84
N TYR A 473 27.60 -17.98 -9.01
CA TYR A 473 26.30 -17.35 -9.34
C TYR A 473 26.34 -15.82 -9.36
N PRO A 474 25.63 -15.17 -10.31
CA PRO A 474 24.67 -15.78 -11.24
C PRO A 474 25.31 -16.45 -12.46
N LYS A 475 24.77 -17.61 -12.85
CA LYS A 475 25.16 -18.32 -14.08
C LYS A 475 24.36 -17.79 -15.25
N ILE A 476 25.00 -17.58 -16.40
CA ILE A 476 24.32 -17.20 -17.64
C ILE A 476 24.63 -18.23 -18.71
N ASN A 477 23.59 -18.85 -19.26
CA ASN A 477 23.67 -19.74 -20.41
C ASN A 477 23.00 -19.09 -21.62
N LYS A 478 23.74 -18.97 -22.73
CA LYS A 478 23.26 -18.37 -23.98
C LYS A 478 23.12 -19.40 -25.11
N ASP A 479 23.36 -20.69 -24.86
CA ASP A 479 23.48 -21.74 -25.88
C ASP A 479 22.12 -22.35 -26.30
N GLY A 480 21.02 -21.60 -26.16
CA GLY A 480 19.66 -22.04 -26.45
C GLY A 480 18.79 -21.00 -27.15
N THR A 481 17.53 -21.34 -27.41
CA THR A 481 16.53 -20.41 -27.98
C THR A 481 16.24 -19.23 -27.06
N TYR A 482 16.41 -19.42 -25.75
CA TYR A 482 16.26 -18.41 -24.70
C TYR A 482 17.58 -18.27 -23.95
N VAL A 483 17.84 -17.08 -23.41
CA VAL A 483 18.96 -16.89 -22.48
C VAL A 483 18.51 -17.31 -21.09
N GLU A 484 19.27 -18.17 -20.44
CA GLU A 484 18.99 -18.64 -19.08
C GLU A 484 19.89 -17.95 -18.08
N VAL A 485 19.30 -17.54 -16.97
CA VAL A 485 19.97 -16.92 -15.84
C VAL A 485 19.61 -17.70 -14.59
N THR A 486 20.61 -18.21 -13.89
CA THR A 486 20.41 -18.99 -12.66
C THR A 486 20.94 -18.23 -11.45
N LEU A 487 20.10 -18.09 -10.42
CA LEU A 487 20.46 -17.57 -9.10
C LEU A 487 20.31 -18.65 -8.04
N LEU A 488 21.04 -18.49 -6.94
CA LEU A 488 20.87 -19.29 -5.74
C LEU A 488 19.80 -18.63 -4.84
N GLY A 489 18.70 -19.33 -4.56
CA GLY A 489 17.61 -18.86 -3.69
C GLY A 489 17.87 -19.07 -2.20
N ASP A 490 17.10 -18.41 -1.34
CA ASP A 490 17.17 -18.57 0.13
C ASP A 490 16.50 -19.85 0.66
N PHE A 491 15.61 -20.47 -0.11
CA PHE A 491 14.97 -21.71 0.32
C PHE A 491 16.00 -22.85 0.41
N LYS A 492 15.91 -23.62 1.50
CA LYS A 492 16.77 -24.79 1.73
C LYS A 492 15.93 -26.06 1.80
N GLU A 493 16.30 -27.04 0.99
CA GLU A 493 15.80 -28.42 1.07
C GLU A 493 16.92 -29.30 1.62
N GLY A 494 16.70 -29.96 2.77
CA GLY A 494 17.75 -30.74 3.43
C GLY A 494 19.00 -29.92 3.83
N GLY A 495 18.85 -28.61 4.05
CA GLY A 495 19.96 -27.71 4.38
C GLY A 495 20.71 -27.13 3.18
N VAL A 496 20.41 -27.57 1.95
CA VAL A 496 21.04 -27.11 0.71
C VAL A 496 20.18 -26.04 0.05
N ARG A 497 20.78 -24.90 -0.31
CA ARG A 497 20.10 -23.81 -1.05
C ARG A 497 19.73 -24.28 -2.45
N GLN A 498 18.56 -23.89 -2.93
CA GLN A 498 18.06 -24.32 -4.24
C GLN A 498 18.24 -23.23 -5.30
N GLU A 499 18.43 -23.64 -6.56
CA GLU A 499 18.53 -22.73 -7.70
C GLU A 499 17.16 -22.20 -8.14
N VAL A 500 17.17 -21.00 -8.73
CA VAL A 500 16.05 -20.39 -9.44
C VAL A 500 16.53 -20.08 -10.86
N VAL A 501 15.92 -20.73 -11.86
CA VAL A 501 16.29 -20.61 -13.27
C VAL A 501 15.30 -19.69 -13.99
N ILE A 502 15.82 -18.66 -14.64
CA ILE A 502 15.06 -17.60 -15.29
C ILE A 502 15.35 -17.65 -16.79
N GLN A 503 14.32 -17.79 -17.62
CA GLN A 503 14.41 -17.76 -19.08
C GLN A 503 14.01 -16.40 -19.63
N ILE A 504 14.84 -15.87 -20.53
CA ILE A 504 14.69 -14.56 -21.16
C ILE A 504 14.55 -14.75 -22.68
N ASP A 505 13.46 -14.23 -23.23
CA ASP A 505 13.21 -14.15 -24.66
C ASP A 505 13.36 -12.70 -25.13
N PHE A 506 14.53 -12.39 -25.70
CA PHE A 506 14.85 -11.06 -26.21
C PHE A 506 14.06 -10.68 -27.46
N MET A 507 13.56 -11.65 -28.23
CA MET A 507 12.78 -11.38 -29.43
C MET A 507 11.39 -10.90 -29.06
N GLU A 508 10.76 -11.57 -28.08
CA GLU A 508 9.42 -11.24 -27.60
C GLU A 508 9.41 -10.30 -26.40
N ARG A 509 10.58 -9.94 -25.85
CA ARG A 509 10.75 -9.09 -24.65
C ARG A 509 9.99 -9.60 -23.43
N ARG A 510 10.10 -10.90 -23.17
CA ARG A 510 9.42 -11.58 -22.07
C ARG A 510 10.40 -12.39 -21.24
N ILE A 511 10.06 -12.56 -19.97
CA ILE A 511 10.81 -13.37 -19.00
C ILE A 511 9.85 -14.34 -18.34
N LYS A 512 10.35 -15.49 -17.92
CA LYS A 512 9.69 -16.37 -16.96
C LYS A 512 10.70 -16.98 -16.02
N VAL A 513 10.24 -17.41 -14.85
CA VAL A 513 10.96 -18.39 -14.04
C VAL A 513 10.62 -19.75 -14.62
N SER A 514 11.60 -20.45 -15.19
CA SER A 514 11.39 -21.76 -15.81
C SER A 514 11.47 -22.90 -14.81
N ASP A 515 12.32 -22.74 -13.80
CA ASP A 515 12.46 -23.72 -12.72
C ASP A 515 12.70 -23.00 -11.39
N GLU A 516 12.07 -23.52 -10.35
CA GLU A 516 12.32 -23.12 -8.97
C GLU A 516 11.95 -24.27 -8.04
N LYS A 517 12.65 -24.35 -6.90
CA LYS A 517 12.23 -25.18 -5.79
C LYS A 517 11.85 -24.32 -4.58
N SER A 518 10.61 -24.50 -4.14
CA SER A 518 9.99 -23.90 -2.96
C SER A 518 8.75 -24.74 -2.57
N PRO A 519 8.12 -24.55 -1.39
CA PRO A 519 6.98 -25.38 -0.96
C PRO A 519 5.81 -25.43 -1.96
N ASN A 520 5.64 -24.41 -2.80
CA ASN A 520 4.52 -24.31 -3.73
C ASN A 520 4.90 -23.98 -5.19
N ASN A 521 6.16 -23.67 -5.48
CA ASN A 521 6.65 -23.31 -6.82
C ASN A 521 5.76 -22.27 -7.52
N TYR A 522 5.50 -21.16 -6.82
CA TYR A 522 4.59 -20.10 -7.30
C TYR A 522 5.09 -19.39 -8.56
N CYS A 523 6.35 -18.98 -8.64
CA CYS A 523 6.92 -18.29 -9.80
C CYS A 523 6.98 -19.16 -11.05
N SER A 524 7.42 -20.42 -10.93
CA SER A 524 7.57 -21.27 -12.11
C SER A 524 6.23 -21.63 -12.76
N LYS A 525 5.12 -21.47 -12.01
CA LYS A 525 3.75 -21.60 -12.51
C LYS A 525 3.20 -20.36 -13.23
N GLN A 526 3.82 -19.18 -13.09
CA GLN A 526 3.30 -17.94 -13.68
C GLN A 526 3.50 -17.86 -15.21
N GLY A 527 4.45 -18.60 -15.76
CA GLY A 527 4.73 -18.61 -17.19
C GLY A 527 5.36 -17.30 -17.69
N TRP A 528 5.23 -17.04 -18.99
CA TRP A 528 5.86 -15.88 -19.65
C TRP A 528 5.13 -14.57 -19.35
N THR A 529 5.90 -13.56 -18.98
CA THR A 529 5.42 -12.20 -18.75
C THR A 529 6.32 -11.16 -19.41
N LYS A 530 5.72 -10.03 -19.81
CA LYS A 530 6.42 -8.86 -20.37
C LYS A 530 6.42 -7.65 -19.41
N HIS A 531 5.67 -7.74 -18.31
CA HIS A 531 5.36 -6.59 -17.44
C HIS A 531 5.06 -6.95 -15.99
N GLN A 532 4.44 -8.11 -15.73
CA GLN A 532 4.07 -8.52 -14.36
C GLN A 532 5.31 -8.79 -13.52
N TYR A 533 5.32 -8.21 -12.31
CA TYR A 533 6.33 -8.48 -11.29
C TYR A 533 6.29 -9.95 -10.86
N ILE A 534 7.45 -10.59 -10.80
CA ILE A 534 7.58 -11.97 -10.32
C ILE A 534 8.29 -11.94 -8.96
N ILE A 535 7.70 -12.55 -7.93
CA ILE A 535 8.30 -12.67 -6.59
C ILE A 535 8.37 -14.14 -6.18
N CYS A 536 9.58 -14.64 -5.96
CA CYS A 536 9.83 -16.04 -5.61
C CYS A 536 10.13 -16.16 -4.14
N LEU A 537 9.06 -16.25 -3.34
CA LEU A 537 9.15 -16.59 -1.92
C LEU A 537 9.13 -18.12 -1.75
N PRO A 538 10.01 -18.68 -0.90
CA PRO A 538 10.92 -18.03 0.04
C PRO A 538 12.36 -17.89 -0.49
N ASN A 539 12.56 -17.87 -1.82
CA ASN A 539 13.89 -17.78 -2.44
C ASN A 539 14.50 -16.36 -2.43
N SER A 540 13.75 -15.34 -2.02
CA SER A 540 14.19 -13.93 -2.03
C SER A 540 14.62 -13.43 -3.41
N VAL A 541 14.17 -14.07 -4.49
CA VAL A 541 14.43 -13.65 -5.87
C VAL A 541 13.20 -12.93 -6.41
N SER A 542 13.39 -11.83 -7.14
CA SER A 542 12.29 -11.13 -7.80
C SER A 542 12.70 -10.54 -9.15
N ILE A 543 11.73 -10.30 -10.05
CA ILE A 543 11.96 -9.78 -11.41
C ILE A 543 11.07 -8.58 -11.64
N ASN A 544 11.66 -7.39 -11.66
CA ASN A 544 10.97 -6.11 -11.87
C ASN A 544 11.10 -5.66 -13.32
N PHE A 545 9.99 -5.34 -13.98
CA PHE A 545 10.01 -4.74 -15.33
C PHE A 545 9.93 -3.22 -15.22
N ARG A 546 10.65 -2.50 -16.07
CA ARG A 546 10.60 -1.02 -16.11
C ARG A 546 10.81 -0.43 -17.50
N THR A 547 10.34 0.79 -17.66
CA THR A 547 10.48 1.63 -18.87
C THR A 547 11.30 2.87 -18.52
N GLY A 548 12.37 3.17 -19.28
CA GLY A 548 13.30 4.27 -18.96
C GLY A 548 14.72 4.00 -19.44
N SER A 549 15.74 4.52 -18.75
CA SER A 549 17.18 4.27 -18.98
C SER A 549 17.72 3.20 -18.02
N ARG A 550 18.96 2.69 -18.22
CA ARG A 550 19.65 1.83 -17.23
C ARG A 550 19.63 2.46 -15.84
N THR A 551 19.66 1.65 -14.78
CA THR A 551 19.98 2.19 -13.45
C THR A 551 21.37 2.79 -13.56
N ASP A 552 21.47 4.12 -13.51
CA ASP A 552 22.75 4.78 -13.36
C ASP A 552 23.32 4.27 -12.03
N GLY A 553 24.33 3.40 -12.14
CA GLY A 553 25.09 2.90 -11.02
C GLY A 553 25.77 4.07 -10.33
N VAL A 554 25.05 4.72 -9.43
CA VAL A 554 25.61 5.61 -8.43
C VAL A 554 25.82 4.73 -7.20
N LEU A 555 27.00 4.13 -7.16
CA LEU A 555 27.64 3.56 -5.97
C LEU A 555 27.69 4.59 -4.83
#